data_AF-A0AA90TYK3-F1
#
_entry.id   AF-A0AA90TYK3-F1
#
_cell.length_a   1.000
_cell.length_b   1.000
_cell.length_c   1.000
_cell.angle_alpha   90.00
_cell.angle_beta   90.00
_cell.angle_gamma   90.00
#
_symmetry.space_group_name_H-M   'P 1'
#
loop_
_entity.id
_entity.type
_entity.pdbx_description
1 polymer ?
#
loop_
_entity_poly.entity_id
_entity_poly.type
_entity_poly.pdbx_seq_one_letter_code
_entity_poly.pdbx_strand_id
1 'polypeptide(L)' 'MEMAELLKLENNLTDMGTNELYTYATEKYPEVLNMGLGKKKLVVRRILNHERNKMNEE' A
#
# COMPACT_ATOMS: atom_id res chain seq x y z
N MET A 1 -6.89 -9.56 7.64
CA MET A 1 -5.60 -8.94 8.08
C MET A 1 -5.82 -8.34 9.46
N GLU A 2 -4.84 -8.40 10.36
CA GLU A 2 -4.94 -7.81 11.70
C GLU A 2 -4.24 -6.44 11.80
N MET A 3 -4.55 -5.65 12.83
CA MET A 3 -3.95 -4.32 13.01
C MET A 3 -2.42 -4.34 13.11
N ALA A 4 -1.83 -5.40 13.69
CA ALA A 4 -0.39 -5.57 13.77
C ALA A 4 0.26 -5.76 12.38
N GLU A 5 -0.44 -6.45 11.48
CA GLU A 5 0.01 -6.67 10.10
C GLU A 5 -0.05 -5.38 9.28
N LEU A 6 -1.06 -4.55 9.50
CA LEU A 6 -1.18 -3.25 8.83
C LEU A 6 -0.04 -2.29 9.23
N LEU A 7 0.36 -2.30 10.50
CA LEU A 7 1.52 -1.51 10.98
C LEU A 7 2.83 -2.02 10.38
N LYS A 8 3.02 -3.34 10.30
CA LYS A 8 4.19 -3.93 9.66
C LYS A 8 4.25 -3.58 8.18
N LEU A 9 3.09 -3.59 7.50
CA LEU A 9 2.98 -3.17 6.11
C LEU A 9 3.35 -1.69 5.94
N GLU A 10 2.85 -0.79 6.79
CA GLU A 10 3.19 0.64 6.76
C GLU A 10 4.70 0.87 6.86
N ASN A 11 5.37 0.19 7.80
CA ASN A 11 6.81 0.29 7.98
C ASN A 11 7.55 -0.18 6.71
N ASN A 12 7.22 -1.37 6.20
CA ASN A 12 7.84 -1.90 5.00
C ASN A 12 7.69 -0.96 3.79
N LEU A 13 6.48 -0.43 3.56
CA LEU A 13 6.21 0.49 2.44
C LEU A 13 6.95 1.83 2.58
N THR A 14 7.15 2.27 3.82
CA THR A 14 7.87 3.52 4.11
C THR A 14 9.38 3.34 3.92
N ASP A 15 9.92 2.16 4.22
CA ASP A 15 11.34 1.84 4.08
C ASP A 15 11.75 1.56 2.62
N MET A 16 10.82 1.10 1.77
CA MET A 16 11.07 0.83 0.35
C MET A 16 11.64 2.04 -0.41
N GLY A 17 12.48 1.77 -1.40
CA GLY A 17 12.86 2.79 -2.38
C GLY A 17 11.65 3.30 -3.17
N THR A 18 11.72 4.51 -3.73
CA THR A 18 10.60 5.06 -4.52
C THR A 18 10.18 4.17 -5.68
N ASN A 19 11.15 3.68 -6.47
CA ASN A 19 10.88 2.79 -7.60
C ASN A 19 10.35 1.43 -7.13
N GLU A 20 10.94 0.87 -6.08
CA GLU A 20 10.51 -0.39 -5.47
C GLU A 20 9.06 -0.31 -4.99
N LEU A 21 8.69 0.78 -4.29
CA LEU A 21 7.32 1.01 -3.84
C LEU A 21 6.34 1.06 -5.02
N TYR A 22 6.72 1.72 -6.12
CA TYR A 22 5.84 1.85 -7.27
C TYR A 22 5.66 0.52 -7.99
N THR A 23 6.73 -0.25 -8.19
CA THR A 23 6.66 -1.61 -8.72
C THR A 23 5.77 -2.50 -7.85
N TYR A 24 6.03 -2.52 -6.53
CA TYR A 24 5.21 -3.25 -5.58
C TYR A 24 3.73 -2.86 -5.66
N ALA A 25 3.44 -1.56 -5.72
CA ALA A 25 2.07 -1.05 -5.80
C ALA A 25 1.34 -1.52 -7.07
N THR A 26 2.02 -1.51 -8.21
CA THR A 26 1.42 -1.91 -9.50
C THR A 26 1.30 -3.42 -9.67
N GLU A 27 2.25 -4.20 -9.14
CA GLU A 27 2.23 -5.66 -9.24
C GLU A 27 1.24 -6.29 -8.26
N LYS A 28 1.14 -5.74 -7.04
CA LYS A 28 0.27 -6.28 -6.00
C LYS A 28 -1.19 -5.86 -6.14
N TYR A 29 -1.44 -4.68 -6.70
CA TYR A 29 -2.79 -4.13 -6.86
C TYR A 29 -3.07 -3.75 -8.33
N PRO A 30 -2.94 -4.70 -9.28
CA PRO A 30 -3.14 -4.41 -10.70
C PRO A 30 -4.56 -3.94 -11.02
N GLU A 31 -5.55 -4.34 -10.23
CA GLU A 31 -6.96 -3.94 -10.35
C GLU A 31 -7.25 -2.53 -9.81
N VAL A 32 -6.36 -1.97 -8.98
CA VAL A 32 -6.57 -0.65 -8.37
C VAL A 32 -5.91 0.42 -9.23
N LEU A 33 -6.73 1.07 -10.05
CA LEU A 33 -6.31 2.19 -10.87
C LEU A 33 -5.52 3.21 -10.06
N ASN A 34 -4.39 3.63 -10.63
CA ASN A 34 -3.48 4.63 -10.10
C ASN A 34 -2.71 4.23 -8.83
N MET A 35 -2.77 3.00 -8.31
CA MET A 35 -2.17 2.64 -7.01
C MET A 35 -0.71 3.13 -6.85
N GLY A 36 0.14 2.94 -7.87
CA GLY A 36 1.54 3.37 -7.87
C GLY A 36 1.81 4.83 -8.30
N LEU A 37 0.79 5.65 -8.55
CA LEU A 37 0.99 7.01 -9.09
C LEU A 37 1.06 8.08 -8.00
N GLY A 38 1.96 9.06 -8.18
CA GLY A 38 2.05 10.27 -7.35
C GLY A 38 3.28 10.28 -6.45
N LYS A 39 3.24 11.06 -5.36
CA LYS A 39 4.34 11.11 -4.38
C LYS A 39 4.37 9.81 -3.55
N LYS A 40 5.57 9.34 -3.17
CA LYS A 40 5.78 8.15 -2.31
C LYS A 40 4.77 8.05 -1.14
N LYS A 41 4.67 9.09 -0.31
CA LYS A 41 3.74 9.14 0.84
C LYS A 41 2.26 8.91 0.45
N LEU A 42 1.85 9.37 -0.73
CA LEU A 42 0.49 9.20 -1.23
C LEU A 42 0.22 7.75 -1.64
N VAL A 43 1.20 7.11 -2.27
CA VAL A 43 1.14 5.69 -2.66
C VAL A 43 1.04 4.81 -1.41
N VAL A 44 1.92 5.02 -0.41
CA VAL A 44 1.86 4.31 0.88
C VAL A 44 0.47 4.45 1.52
N ARG A 45 -0.05 5.69 1.61
CA ARG A 45 -1.37 5.95 2.20
C ARG A 45 -2.50 5.25 1.46
N ARG A 46 -2.45 5.19 0.12
CA ARG A 46 -3.47 4.52 -0.67
C ARG A 46 -3.47 3.01 -0.44
N ILE A 47 -2.30 2.38 -0.41
CA ILE A 47 -2.16 0.96 -0.12
C ILE A 47 -2.73 0.65 1.27
N LEU A 48 -2.36 1.41 2.29
CA LEU A 48 -2.84 1.18 3.66
C LEU A 48 -4.35 1.37 3.80
N ASN A 49 -4.92 2.37 3.13
CA ASN A 49 -6.36 2.58 3.13
C ASN A 49 -7.09 1.43 2.43
N HIS A 50 -6.56 0.92 1.31
CA HIS A 50 -7.13 -0.22 0.59
C HIS A 50 -7.18 -1.47 1.47
N GLU A 51 -6.07 -1.81 2.12
CA GLU A 51 -6.01 -2.97 3.01
C GLU A 51 -6.89 -2.79 4.25
N ARG A 52 -6.93 -1.58 4.83
CA ARG A 52 -7.82 -1.29 5.96
C ARG A 52 -9.31 -1.40 5.57
N ASN A 53 -9.68 -0.98 4.37
CA ASN A 53 -11.06 -1.09 3.91
C ASN A 53 -11.46 -2.56 3.75
N LYS A 54 -10.58 -3.40 3.16
CA LYS A 54 -10.80 -4.85 3.10
C LYS A 54 -10.98 -5.48 4.48
N MET A 55 -10.18 -5.07 5.46
CA MET A 55 -10.32 -5.54 6.85
C MET A 55 -11.66 -5.17 7.50
N ASN A 56 -12.30 -4.08 7.06
CA ASN A 56 -13.58 -3.62 7.60
C ASN A 56 -14.78 -4.16 6.83
N GLU A 57 -14.56 -4.69 5.62
CA GLU A 57 -15.58 -5.32 4.77
C GLU A 57 -15.74 -6.84 5.07
N GLU A 58 -14.78 -7.43 5.79
CA GLU A 58 -14.86 -8.76 6.42
C GLU A 58 -15.60 -8.72 7.78
#